data_AF-A0AAV5GQM9-F1
#
_entry.id   AF-A0AAV5GQM9-F1
#
_cell.length_a   1.000
_cell.length_b   1.000
_cell.length_c   1.000
_cell.angle_alpha   90.00
_cell.angle_beta   90.00
_cell.angle_gamma   90.00
#
_symmetry.space_group_name_H-M   'P 1'
#
loop_
_entity.id
_entity.type
_entity.pdbx_description
1 polymer ?
#
loop_
_entity_poly.entity_id
_entity_poly.type
_entity_poly.pdbx_seq_one_letter_code
_entity_poly.pdbx_strand_id
1 'polypeptide(L)'
;MHGVKRSRIPPVPDSEEVARKKREKELKRIEEYRTLLKDVQDRAATHDCSDEALEATTRLLSLNPEFQTGWGIRRQILLDGPLKDADAPTRQQVLEGDLQLTNSSLKLNPKNYSVWEHRKWVLETMPDADWGMEIKMVEMYLEKDGRNFHSWDYRRYLISSILDLASTPTPTPRTKPLPAPTTESELAFTTRKISANFSNFSAWHYRTKLLAKLWEEKEWGPEAKERVDRVEQEFELVKQAVWSDPNDQSAWLYHRWLVGDGTVPIVRREIAGIEELLEEEPDSRWCLDSLVYYKGLLVRLLEPEGEATRQERDELNVACAEMLDKLKEVDPMRRARYEDLRLALWLAPSDPSTSSDLGGLIDDLAKRHDCPRFGPHVTLLSGIPTSSPLPPILARLEQAVQSWRTASHAAPLKLRFTRLGSKAEQGVFFQYLFAHIRADAPLLSLRSAVREALLPEEAAVKADDYMPHLSLAYGVDTPDRQAASLMRSLVDEGEVRVLEQTVGQGEERCEIRGHDGMAVSEVQIWRCEGRPEEWALVASVPL
;
A
#
# COMPACT_ATOMS: atom_id res chain seq x y z
N MET A 1 -21.78 -10.89 -9.14
CA MET A 1 -21.86 -9.64 -8.31
C MET A 1 -22.15 -8.45 -9.22
N HIS A 2 -23.41 -8.03 -9.40
CA HIS A 2 -23.77 -7.06 -10.47
C HIS A 2 -24.02 -5.64 -9.97
N GLY A 3 -23.40 -4.68 -10.68
CA GLY A 3 -23.56 -3.25 -10.46
C GLY A 3 -25.00 -2.81 -10.69
N VAL A 4 -25.68 -2.46 -9.59
CA VAL A 4 -26.96 -1.75 -9.63
C VAL A 4 -26.74 -0.43 -10.35
N LYS A 5 -27.45 -0.20 -11.46
CA LYS A 5 -27.45 1.10 -12.15
C LYS A 5 -27.99 2.16 -11.17
N ARG A 6 -27.10 2.94 -10.57
CA ARG A 6 -27.47 4.15 -9.82
C ARG A 6 -27.76 5.26 -10.81
N SER A 7 -29.04 5.54 -11.07
CA SER A 7 -29.44 6.77 -11.74
C SER A 7 -29.39 7.94 -10.76
N ARG A 8 -28.96 9.14 -11.22
CA ARG A 8 -28.96 10.37 -10.41
C ARG A 8 -30.36 10.80 -9.97
N ILE A 9 -31.38 10.37 -10.69
CA ILE A 9 -32.80 10.52 -10.33
C ILE A 9 -33.25 9.16 -9.84
N PRO A 10 -33.79 9.03 -8.61
CA PRO A 10 -34.42 7.79 -8.17
C PRO A 10 -35.46 7.39 -9.22
N PRO A 11 -35.43 6.15 -9.76
CA PRO A 11 -36.44 5.73 -10.71
C PRO A 11 -37.81 5.94 -10.07
N VAL A 12 -38.76 6.51 -10.83
CA VAL A 12 -40.15 6.60 -10.39
C VAL A 12 -40.55 5.19 -9.94
N PRO A 13 -41.02 5.01 -8.69
CA PRO A 13 -41.42 3.70 -8.21
C PRO A 13 -42.42 3.11 -9.20
N ASP A 14 -42.17 1.87 -9.63
CA ASP A 14 -43.16 1.14 -10.40
C ASP A 14 -44.49 1.18 -9.64
N SER A 15 -45.61 1.30 -10.36
CA SER A 15 -46.91 1.09 -9.72
C SER A 15 -46.93 -0.29 -9.06
N GLU A 16 -47.71 -0.44 -7.99
CA GLU A 16 -47.77 -1.69 -7.22
C GLU A 16 -48.08 -2.90 -8.12
N GLU A 17 -48.90 -2.71 -9.15
CA GLU A 17 -49.20 -3.73 -10.15
C GLU A 17 -48.00 -4.08 -11.05
N VAL A 18 -47.23 -3.09 -11.49
CA VAL A 18 -46.01 -3.33 -12.30
C VAL A 18 -44.94 -4.02 -11.46
N ALA A 19 -44.76 -3.59 -10.21
CA ALA A 19 -43.84 -4.22 -9.27
C ALA A 19 -44.23 -5.68 -8.98
N ARG A 20 -45.53 -5.96 -8.79
CA ARG A 20 -46.06 -7.31 -8.62
C ARG A 20 -45.79 -8.18 -9.85
N LYS A 21 -46.09 -7.70 -11.06
CA LYS A 21 -45.83 -8.43 -12.31
C LYS A 21 -44.33 -8.70 -12.52
N LYS A 22 -43.45 -7.75 -12.18
CA LYS A 22 -41.99 -7.96 -12.21
C LYS A 22 -41.55 -9.06 -11.25
N ARG A 23 -42.04 -9.04 -10.00
CA ARG A 23 -41.77 -10.08 -9.00
C ARG A 23 -42.27 -11.46 -9.43
N GLU A 24 -43.50 -11.56 -9.94
CA GLU A 24 -44.06 -12.82 -10.44
C GLU A 24 -43.21 -13.39 -11.61
N LYS A 25 -42.77 -12.53 -12.53
CA LYS A 25 -41.87 -12.93 -13.63
C LYS A 25 -40.49 -13.39 -13.13
N GLU A 26 -39.95 -12.75 -12.11
CA GLU A 26 -38.66 -13.10 -11.53
C GLU A 26 -38.74 -14.42 -10.73
N LEU A 27 -39.80 -14.63 -9.96
CA LEU A 27 -40.08 -15.89 -9.26
C LEU A 27 -40.15 -17.07 -10.23
N LYS A 28 -40.88 -16.90 -11.35
CA LYS A 28 -40.96 -17.93 -12.38
C LYS A 28 -39.57 -18.28 -12.97
N ARG A 29 -38.74 -17.27 -13.24
CA ARG A 29 -37.36 -17.48 -13.71
C ARG A 29 -36.49 -18.20 -12.67
N ILE A 30 -36.65 -17.87 -11.39
CA ILE A 30 -35.94 -18.53 -10.29
C ILE A 30 -36.35 -20.00 -10.19
N GLU A 31 -37.64 -20.30 -10.33
CA GLU A 31 -38.16 -21.68 -10.31
C GLU A 31 -37.65 -22.50 -11.50
N GLU A 32 -37.69 -21.92 -12.71
CA GLU A 32 -37.10 -22.53 -13.91
C GLU A 32 -35.60 -22.81 -13.73
N TYR A 33 -34.84 -21.84 -13.17
CA TYR A 33 -33.42 -22.01 -12.88
C TYR A 33 -33.15 -23.10 -11.84
N ARG A 34 -33.91 -23.13 -10.74
CA ARG A 34 -33.77 -24.14 -9.67
C ARG A 34 -34.04 -25.54 -10.19
N THR A 35 -35.05 -25.69 -11.03
CA THR A 35 -35.40 -26.97 -11.64
C THR A 35 -34.27 -27.46 -12.55
N LEU A 36 -33.74 -26.57 -13.40
CA LEU A 36 -32.62 -26.89 -14.28
C LEU A 36 -31.33 -27.19 -13.50
N LEU A 37 -31.05 -26.44 -12.44
CA LEU A 37 -29.89 -26.68 -11.58
C LEU A 37 -29.96 -28.07 -10.95
N LYS A 38 -31.14 -28.46 -10.44
CA LYS A 38 -31.35 -29.79 -9.86
C LYS A 38 -31.16 -30.89 -10.90
N ASP A 39 -31.73 -30.75 -12.10
CA ASP A 39 -31.55 -31.71 -13.20
C ASP A 39 -30.07 -31.90 -13.55
N VAL A 40 -29.31 -30.81 -13.68
CA VAL A 40 -27.86 -30.87 -13.93
C VAL A 40 -27.10 -31.55 -12.78
N GLN A 41 -27.48 -31.29 -11.52
CA GLN A 41 -26.86 -31.92 -10.36
C GLN A 41 -27.15 -33.42 -10.29
N ASP A 42 -28.38 -33.82 -10.53
CA ASP A 42 -28.81 -35.22 -10.53
C ASP A 42 -28.08 -36.01 -11.63
N ARG A 43 -27.96 -35.44 -12.84
CA ARG A 43 -27.17 -36.01 -13.95
C ARG A 43 -25.69 -36.14 -13.62
N ALA A 44 -25.11 -35.12 -13.01
CA ALA A 44 -23.71 -35.15 -12.58
C ALA A 44 -23.48 -36.26 -11.53
N ALA A 45 -24.41 -36.45 -10.59
CA ALA A 45 -24.33 -37.51 -9.58
C ALA A 45 -24.40 -38.91 -10.17
N THR A 46 -25.10 -39.10 -11.30
CA THR A 46 -25.15 -40.37 -12.02
C THR A 46 -24.08 -40.51 -13.11
N HIS A 47 -23.13 -39.57 -13.20
CA HIS A 47 -22.11 -39.51 -14.26
C HIS A 47 -22.70 -39.54 -15.70
N ASP A 48 -23.87 -38.91 -15.88
CA ASP A 48 -24.51 -38.81 -17.19
C ASP A 48 -23.73 -37.83 -18.09
N CYS A 49 -23.12 -38.36 -19.16
CA CYS A 49 -22.33 -37.61 -20.13
C CYS A 49 -23.01 -37.55 -21.51
N SER A 50 -24.34 -37.71 -21.55
CA SER A 50 -25.15 -37.63 -22.77
C SER A 50 -25.21 -36.23 -23.40
N ASP A 51 -25.65 -36.16 -24.65
CA ASP A 51 -25.93 -34.89 -25.33
C ASP A 51 -27.01 -34.09 -24.59
N GLU A 52 -28.00 -34.76 -23.97
CA GLU A 52 -29.00 -34.12 -23.13
C GLU A 52 -28.39 -33.46 -21.88
N ALA A 53 -27.42 -34.12 -21.24
CA ALA A 53 -26.68 -33.54 -20.11
C ALA A 53 -25.85 -32.33 -20.55
N LEU A 54 -25.21 -32.40 -21.73
CA LEU A 54 -24.47 -31.29 -22.30
C LEU A 54 -25.38 -30.08 -22.59
N GLU A 55 -26.56 -30.32 -23.18
CA GLU A 55 -27.55 -29.27 -23.46
C GLU A 55 -28.13 -28.66 -22.18
N ALA A 56 -28.41 -29.49 -21.16
CA ALA A 56 -28.86 -29.01 -19.85
C ALA A 56 -27.82 -28.08 -19.21
N THR A 57 -26.53 -28.42 -19.26
CA THR A 57 -25.45 -27.55 -18.76
C THR A 57 -25.27 -26.29 -19.62
N THR A 58 -25.42 -26.36 -20.94
CA THR A 58 -25.40 -25.19 -21.84
C THR A 58 -26.46 -24.17 -21.41
N ARG A 59 -27.70 -24.64 -21.19
CA ARG A 59 -28.81 -23.80 -20.74
C ARG A 59 -28.54 -23.20 -19.36
N LEU A 60 -28.03 -24.01 -18.43
CA LEU A 60 -27.73 -23.55 -17.07
C LEU A 60 -26.69 -22.42 -17.07
N LEU A 61 -25.61 -22.60 -17.82
CA LEU A 61 -24.50 -21.64 -17.87
C LEU A 61 -24.82 -20.39 -18.71
N SER A 62 -25.72 -20.53 -19.70
CA SER A 62 -26.27 -19.37 -20.41
C SER A 62 -27.13 -18.49 -19.49
N LEU A 63 -27.81 -19.08 -18.50
CA LEU A 63 -28.59 -18.35 -17.50
C LEU A 63 -27.71 -17.77 -16.38
N ASN A 64 -26.74 -18.54 -15.89
CA ASN A 64 -25.83 -18.13 -14.82
C ASN A 64 -24.38 -18.52 -15.13
N PRO A 65 -23.65 -17.71 -15.90
CA PRO A 65 -22.25 -18.00 -16.23
C PRO A 65 -21.31 -17.81 -15.02
N GLU A 66 -21.75 -17.20 -13.91
CA GLU A 66 -20.96 -17.11 -12.66
C GLU A 66 -21.00 -18.42 -11.85
N PHE A 67 -21.81 -19.41 -12.24
CA PHE A 67 -21.91 -20.68 -11.53
C PHE A 67 -20.71 -21.59 -11.81
N GLN A 68 -19.66 -21.43 -10.99
CA GLN A 68 -18.38 -22.14 -11.13
C GLN A 68 -18.51 -23.67 -11.20
N THR A 69 -19.33 -24.27 -10.33
CA THR A 69 -19.54 -25.74 -10.31
C THR A 69 -20.15 -26.24 -11.62
N GLY A 70 -21.01 -25.44 -12.27
CA GLY A 70 -21.60 -25.80 -13.57
C GLY A 70 -20.56 -25.94 -14.67
N TRP A 71 -19.54 -25.07 -14.68
CA TRP A 71 -18.41 -25.20 -15.62
C TRP A 71 -17.57 -26.44 -15.33
N GLY A 72 -17.41 -26.82 -14.06
CA GLY A 72 -16.75 -28.08 -13.68
C GLY A 72 -17.51 -29.31 -14.18
N ILE A 73 -18.82 -29.37 -13.94
CA ILE A 73 -19.68 -30.45 -14.43
C ILE A 73 -19.63 -30.52 -15.96
N ARG A 74 -19.70 -29.37 -16.65
CA ARG A 74 -19.60 -29.32 -18.11
C ARG A 74 -18.28 -29.89 -18.63
N ARG A 75 -17.14 -29.55 -18.01
CA ARG A 75 -15.85 -30.13 -18.40
C ARG A 75 -15.84 -31.64 -18.24
N GLN A 76 -16.42 -32.18 -17.17
CA GLN A 76 -16.51 -33.62 -16.97
C GLN A 76 -17.33 -34.29 -18.08
N ILE A 77 -18.53 -33.75 -18.37
CA ILE A 77 -19.40 -34.24 -19.45
C ILE A 77 -18.65 -34.24 -20.77
N LEU A 78 -17.96 -33.14 -21.11
CA LEU A 78 -17.18 -33.03 -22.35
C LEU A 78 -16.06 -34.08 -22.42
N LEU A 79 -15.26 -34.23 -21.36
CA LEU A 79 -14.12 -35.14 -21.31
C LEU A 79 -14.52 -36.61 -21.38
N ASP A 80 -15.57 -37.00 -20.66
CA ASP A 80 -16.01 -38.40 -20.57
C ASP A 80 -17.02 -38.79 -21.67
N GLY A 81 -17.62 -37.81 -22.34
CA GLY A 81 -18.56 -37.99 -23.44
C GLY A 81 -17.94 -37.60 -24.79
N PRO A 82 -18.35 -36.46 -25.38
CA PRO A 82 -18.05 -36.14 -26.78
C PRO A 82 -16.56 -35.93 -27.11
N LEU A 83 -15.66 -35.78 -26.14
CA LEU A 83 -14.23 -35.67 -26.39
C LEU A 83 -13.43 -36.96 -26.18
N LYS A 84 -13.97 -37.95 -25.46
CA LYS A 84 -13.21 -39.11 -24.95
C LYS A 84 -12.49 -39.90 -26.05
N ASP A 85 -13.24 -40.27 -27.09
CA ASP A 85 -12.78 -41.10 -28.21
C ASP A 85 -12.96 -40.38 -29.56
N ALA A 86 -13.16 -39.05 -29.53
CA ALA A 86 -13.38 -38.26 -30.74
C ALA A 86 -12.08 -38.01 -31.51
N ASP A 87 -12.16 -38.06 -32.84
CA ASP A 87 -11.07 -37.68 -33.72
C ASP A 87 -10.81 -36.16 -33.67
N ALA A 88 -9.67 -35.72 -34.20
CA ALA A 88 -9.28 -34.30 -34.15
C ALA A 88 -10.33 -33.34 -34.76
N PRO A 89 -10.95 -33.62 -35.93
CA PRO A 89 -12.02 -32.79 -36.48
C PRO A 89 -13.26 -32.70 -35.57
N THR A 90 -13.70 -33.82 -34.98
CA THR A 90 -14.86 -33.84 -34.08
C THR A 90 -14.55 -33.08 -32.79
N ARG A 91 -13.38 -33.32 -32.18
CA ARG A 91 -12.92 -32.57 -31.00
C ARG A 91 -12.87 -31.07 -31.26
N GLN A 92 -12.35 -30.67 -32.42
CA GLN A 92 -12.33 -29.27 -32.83
C GLN A 92 -13.74 -28.68 -32.90
N GLN A 93 -14.68 -29.37 -33.54
CA GLN A 93 -16.06 -28.90 -33.69
C GLN A 93 -16.77 -28.72 -32.33
N VAL A 94 -16.62 -29.70 -31.42
CA VAL A 94 -17.21 -29.65 -30.08
C VAL A 94 -16.66 -28.46 -29.28
N LEU A 95 -15.34 -28.28 -29.28
CA LEU A 95 -14.69 -27.20 -28.53
C LEU A 95 -14.96 -25.81 -29.12
N GLU A 96 -15.15 -25.69 -30.44
CA GLU A 96 -15.61 -24.45 -31.07
C GLU A 96 -16.99 -24.04 -30.57
N GLY A 97 -17.89 -25.01 -30.31
CA GLY A 97 -19.18 -24.76 -29.67
C GLY A 97 -19.02 -24.17 -28.26
N ASP A 98 -18.07 -24.66 -27.48
CA ASP A 98 -17.77 -24.13 -26.15
C ASP A 98 -17.07 -22.75 -26.19
N LEU A 99 -16.26 -22.47 -27.22
CA LEU A 99 -15.79 -21.11 -27.48
C LEU A 99 -16.94 -20.14 -27.79
N GLN A 100 -17.99 -20.58 -28.49
CA GLN A 100 -19.17 -19.76 -28.74
C GLN A 100 -20.00 -19.51 -27.46
N LEU A 101 -20.13 -20.51 -26.59
CA LEU A 101 -20.81 -20.38 -25.30
C LEU A 101 -20.08 -19.38 -24.39
N THR A 102 -18.75 -19.49 -24.29
CA THR A 102 -17.93 -18.55 -23.52
C THR A 102 -17.98 -17.14 -24.13
N ASN A 103 -17.94 -17.02 -25.46
CA ASN A 103 -18.09 -15.73 -26.15
C ASN A 103 -19.43 -15.04 -25.86
N SER A 104 -20.53 -15.77 -25.88
CA SER A 104 -21.85 -15.24 -25.53
C SER A 104 -21.89 -14.74 -24.08
N SER A 105 -21.25 -15.48 -23.17
CA SER A 105 -21.15 -15.13 -21.75
C SER A 105 -20.29 -13.88 -21.51
N LEU A 106 -19.11 -13.79 -22.13
CA LEU A 106 -18.20 -12.64 -22.00
C LEU A 106 -18.76 -11.36 -22.62
N LYS A 107 -19.57 -11.46 -23.68
CA LYS A 107 -20.30 -10.30 -24.23
C LYS A 107 -21.27 -9.69 -23.21
N LEU A 108 -21.87 -10.52 -22.34
CA LEU A 108 -22.80 -10.07 -21.30
C LEU A 108 -22.04 -9.57 -20.06
N ASN A 109 -21.04 -10.33 -19.61
CA ASN A 109 -20.21 -9.99 -18.47
C ASN A 109 -18.73 -10.34 -18.73
N PRO A 110 -17.90 -9.39 -19.17
CA PRO A 110 -16.49 -9.62 -19.45
C PRO A 110 -15.63 -9.72 -18.17
N LYS A 111 -16.22 -9.56 -16.98
CA LYS A 111 -15.57 -9.65 -15.67
C LYS A 111 -16.03 -10.89 -14.91
N ASN A 112 -15.98 -12.04 -15.58
CA ASN A 112 -16.38 -13.32 -15.03
C ASN A 112 -15.20 -14.30 -15.03
N TYR A 113 -14.72 -14.63 -13.82
CA TYR A 113 -13.62 -15.57 -13.63
C TYR A 113 -13.89 -16.94 -14.27
N SER A 114 -15.03 -17.55 -13.98
CA SER A 114 -15.31 -18.93 -14.41
C SER A 114 -15.33 -19.09 -15.93
N VAL A 115 -15.81 -18.06 -16.64
CA VAL A 115 -15.86 -18.07 -18.10
C VAL A 115 -14.46 -17.94 -18.70
N TRP A 116 -13.61 -17.05 -18.18
CA TRP A 116 -12.22 -16.92 -18.63
C TRP A 116 -11.41 -18.20 -18.35
N GLU A 117 -11.58 -18.80 -17.18
CA GLU A 117 -10.94 -20.09 -16.84
C GLU A 117 -11.39 -21.21 -17.77
N HIS A 118 -12.70 -21.33 -18.03
CA HIS A 118 -13.20 -22.34 -18.95
C HIS A 118 -12.70 -22.10 -20.37
N ARG A 119 -12.62 -20.84 -20.83
CA ARG A 119 -12.09 -20.52 -22.15
C ARG A 119 -10.62 -20.93 -22.32
N LYS A 120 -9.77 -20.72 -21.31
CA LYS A 120 -8.38 -21.21 -21.31
C LYS A 120 -8.32 -22.74 -21.44
N TRP A 121 -9.11 -23.44 -20.63
CA TRP A 121 -9.21 -24.90 -20.71
C TRP A 121 -9.66 -25.39 -22.10
N VAL A 122 -10.62 -24.71 -22.73
CA VAL A 122 -11.06 -25.02 -24.10
C VAL A 122 -9.87 -24.91 -25.06
N LEU A 123 -9.15 -23.79 -25.05
CA LEU A 123 -7.99 -23.57 -25.94
C LEU A 123 -6.87 -24.60 -25.72
N GLU A 124 -6.58 -24.97 -24.47
CA GLU A 124 -5.59 -26.00 -24.12
C GLU A 124 -6.00 -27.40 -24.59
N THR A 125 -7.30 -27.66 -24.69
CA THR A 125 -7.85 -28.96 -25.09
C THR A 125 -8.04 -29.08 -26.61
N MET A 126 -8.06 -27.94 -27.32
CA MET A 126 -8.29 -27.86 -28.76
C MET A 126 -7.11 -28.43 -29.55
N PRO A 127 -7.37 -29.27 -30.57
CA PRO A 127 -6.32 -29.73 -31.48
C PRO A 127 -5.64 -28.58 -32.22
N ASP A 128 -6.41 -27.54 -32.59
CA ASP A 128 -5.91 -26.39 -33.35
C ASP A 128 -6.67 -25.11 -32.96
N ALA A 129 -6.13 -24.39 -31.97
CA ALA A 129 -6.69 -23.14 -31.46
C ALA A 129 -6.27 -21.93 -32.31
N ASP A 130 -7.22 -21.05 -32.65
CA ASP A 130 -6.93 -19.79 -33.36
C ASP A 130 -6.48 -18.69 -32.36
N TRP A 131 -5.21 -18.77 -31.95
CA TRP A 131 -4.59 -17.79 -31.05
C TRP A 131 -4.65 -16.36 -31.60
N GLY A 132 -4.74 -16.19 -32.93
CA GLY A 132 -4.80 -14.88 -33.58
C GLY A 132 -6.13 -14.20 -33.39
N MET A 133 -7.21 -15.00 -33.46
CA MET A 133 -8.54 -14.54 -33.11
C MET A 133 -8.64 -14.20 -31.61
N GLU A 134 -8.01 -14.99 -30.73
CA GLU A 134 -7.99 -14.71 -29.30
C GLU A 134 -7.28 -13.40 -28.94
N ILE A 135 -6.14 -13.12 -29.59
CA ILE A 135 -5.44 -11.83 -29.44
C ILE A 135 -6.33 -10.66 -29.88
N LYS A 136 -6.99 -10.77 -31.05
CA LYS A 136 -7.92 -9.73 -31.52
C LYS A 136 -9.10 -9.53 -30.56
N MET A 137 -9.63 -10.63 -30.02
CA MET A 137 -10.75 -10.60 -29.08
C MET A 137 -10.34 -9.90 -27.78
N VAL A 138 -9.20 -10.26 -27.19
CA VAL A 138 -8.77 -9.63 -25.93
C VAL A 138 -8.44 -8.15 -26.12
N GLU A 139 -7.88 -7.77 -27.26
CA GLU A 139 -7.64 -6.37 -27.61
C GLU A 139 -8.94 -5.58 -27.71
N MET A 140 -10.00 -6.15 -28.30
CA MET A 140 -11.34 -5.55 -28.33
C MET A 140 -11.88 -5.32 -26.91
N TYR A 141 -11.70 -6.27 -26.00
CA TYR A 141 -12.14 -6.09 -24.61
C TYR A 141 -11.34 -5.00 -23.90
N LEU A 142 -10.02 -4.95 -24.13
CA LEU A 142 -9.16 -3.89 -23.58
C LEU A 142 -9.40 -2.52 -24.22
N GLU A 143 -9.98 -2.45 -25.41
CA GLU A 143 -10.42 -1.19 -26.02
C GLU A 143 -11.70 -0.67 -25.35
N LYS A 144 -12.62 -1.58 -25.00
CA LYS A 144 -13.86 -1.22 -24.29
C LYS A 144 -13.64 -0.89 -22.82
N ASP A 145 -12.75 -1.62 -22.16
CA ASP A 145 -12.36 -1.40 -20.76
C ASP A 145 -10.87 -1.68 -20.60
N GLY A 146 -10.06 -0.63 -20.76
CA GLY A 146 -8.60 -0.71 -20.59
C GLY A 146 -8.15 -1.09 -19.18
N ARG A 147 -9.05 -1.09 -18.19
CA ARG A 147 -8.75 -1.48 -16.79
C ARG A 147 -9.31 -2.86 -16.45
N ASN A 148 -9.83 -3.61 -17.42
CA ASN A 148 -10.29 -4.97 -17.18
C ASN A 148 -9.10 -5.91 -16.93
N PHE A 149 -8.78 -6.15 -15.66
CA PHE A 149 -7.65 -7.00 -15.29
C PHE A 149 -7.80 -8.43 -15.82
N HIS A 150 -9.03 -8.98 -15.94
CA HIS A 150 -9.22 -10.30 -16.55
C HIS A 150 -8.71 -10.36 -17.99
N SER A 151 -8.95 -9.30 -18.76
CA SER A 151 -8.48 -9.22 -20.15
C SER A 151 -6.96 -9.03 -20.22
N TRP A 152 -6.38 -8.27 -19.29
CA TRP A 152 -4.92 -8.19 -19.18
C TRP A 152 -4.29 -9.54 -18.80
N ASP A 153 -4.89 -10.26 -17.86
CA ASP A 153 -4.44 -11.58 -17.41
C ASP A 153 -4.56 -12.60 -18.54
N TYR A 154 -5.70 -12.60 -19.24
CA TYR A 154 -5.92 -13.44 -20.41
C TYR A 154 -4.93 -13.13 -21.53
N ARG A 155 -4.62 -11.84 -21.78
CA ARG A 155 -3.58 -11.48 -22.75
C ARG A 155 -2.23 -12.10 -22.37
N ARG A 156 -1.80 -11.97 -21.11
CA ARG A 156 -0.52 -12.57 -20.65
C ARG A 156 -0.50 -14.08 -20.81
N TYR A 157 -1.63 -14.74 -20.53
CA TYR A 157 -1.82 -16.16 -20.82
C TYR A 157 -1.62 -16.47 -22.31
N LEU A 158 -2.30 -15.75 -23.22
CA LEU A 158 -2.16 -15.95 -24.66
C LEU A 158 -0.71 -15.78 -25.13
N ILE A 159 -0.02 -14.74 -24.65
CA ILE A 159 1.39 -14.49 -25.01
C ILE A 159 2.27 -15.66 -24.55
N SER A 160 2.08 -16.16 -23.32
CA SER A 160 2.81 -17.34 -22.82
C SER A 160 2.54 -18.57 -23.67
N SER A 161 1.26 -18.88 -23.93
CA SER A 161 0.87 -20.07 -24.70
C SER A 161 1.42 -20.03 -26.13
N ILE A 162 1.43 -18.87 -26.79
CA ILE A 162 1.99 -18.73 -28.14
C ILE A 162 3.51 -18.99 -28.14
N LEU A 163 4.23 -18.52 -27.11
CA LEU A 163 5.67 -18.76 -26.98
C LEU A 163 5.98 -20.25 -26.71
N ASP A 164 5.20 -20.89 -25.85
CA ASP A 164 5.34 -22.32 -25.55
C ASP A 164 5.11 -23.18 -26.80
N LEU A 165 4.07 -22.85 -27.59
CA LEU A 165 3.77 -23.54 -28.84
C LEU A 165 4.84 -23.36 -29.91
N ALA A 166 5.45 -22.17 -30.00
CA ALA A 166 6.55 -21.92 -30.94
C ALA A 166 7.78 -22.80 -30.67
N SER A 167 7.91 -23.34 -29.46
CA SER A 167 8.99 -24.24 -29.05
C SER A 167 8.71 -25.71 -29.38
N THR A 168 7.47 -26.05 -29.81
CA THR A 168 7.06 -27.41 -30.15
C THR A 168 6.84 -27.59 -31.65
N PRO A 169 7.33 -28.68 -32.26
CA PRO A 169 7.02 -28.98 -33.65
C PRO A 169 5.55 -29.42 -33.77
N THR A 170 4.64 -28.48 -33.99
CA THR A 170 3.23 -28.76 -34.27
C THR A 170 3.02 -29.18 -35.73
N PRO A 171 2.12 -30.14 -36.00
CA PRO A 171 1.58 -30.39 -37.34
C PRO A 171 1.03 -29.11 -37.97
N THR A 172 0.92 -29.09 -39.29
CA THR A 172 0.48 -27.92 -40.08
C THR A 172 -0.78 -27.25 -39.49
N PRO A 173 -0.69 -26.00 -38.99
CA PRO A 173 -1.84 -25.30 -38.40
C PRO A 173 -2.88 -24.91 -39.48
N ARG A 174 -4.19 -24.89 -39.15
CA ARG A 174 -5.26 -24.40 -40.06
C ARG A 174 -5.05 -22.94 -40.43
N THR A 175 -4.55 -22.15 -39.49
CA THR A 175 -4.38 -20.71 -39.64
C THR A 175 -2.92 -20.36 -39.85
N LYS A 176 -2.68 -19.27 -40.60
CA LYS A 176 -1.33 -18.72 -40.76
C LYS A 176 -0.72 -18.47 -39.37
N PRO A 177 0.48 -18.98 -39.08
CA PRO A 177 1.14 -18.73 -37.80
C PRO A 177 1.25 -17.23 -37.55
N LEU A 178 0.88 -16.79 -36.36
CA LEU A 178 1.19 -15.45 -35.91
C LEU A 178 2.71 -15.32 -35.76
N PRO A 179 3.27 -14.12 -36.00
CA PRO A 179 4.61 -13.81 -35.51
C PRO A 179 4.65 -14.08 -34.00
N ALA A 180 5.69 -14.76 -33.52
CA ALA A 180 5.88 -14.97 -32.10
C ALA A 180 5.97 -13.60 -31.41
N PRO A 181 5.16 -13.34 -30.36
CA PRO A 181 5.24 -12.09 -29.64
C PRO A 181 6.60 -11.97 -28.95
N THR A 182 7.18 -10.79 -28.95
CA THR A 182 8.40 -10.49 -28.19
C THR A 182 8.10 -9.52 -27.07
N THR A 183 9.00 -9.44 -26.09
CA THR A 183 8.93 -8.43 -25.02
C THR A 183 8.84 -7.02 -25.61
N GLU A 184 9.57 -6.72 -26.68
CA GLU A 184 9.48 -5.44 -27.40
C GLU A 184 8.12 -5.22 -28.06
N SER A 185 7.50 -6.25 -28.63
CA SER A 185 6.15 -6.11 -29.22
C SER A 185 5.08 -5.83 -28.15
N GLU A 186 5.23 -6.39 -26.95
CA GLU A 186 4.32 -6.14 -25.83
C GLU A 186 4.60 -4.77 -25.19
N LEU A 187 5.85 -4.32 -25.14
CA LEU A 187 6.18 -2.94 -24.80
C LEU A 187 5.51 -1.97 -25.76
N ALA A 188 5.58 -2.22 -27.08
CA ALA A 188 4.87 -1.40 -28.07
C ALA A 188 3.35 -1.44 -27.86
N PHE A 189 2.78 -2.58 -27.45
CA PHE A 189 1.36 -2.67 -27.08
C PHE A 189 1.01 -1.78 -25.89
N THR A 190 1.81 -1.84 -24.80
CA THR A 190 1.58 -0.98 -23.63
C THR A 190 1.72 0.50 -23.98
N THR A 191 2.69 0.88 -24.84
CA THR A 191 2.81 2.26 -25.35
C THR A 191 1.52 2.72 -26.02
N ARG A 192 0.96 1.92 -26.94
CA ARG A 192 -0.31 2.26 -27.60
C ARG A 192 -1.45 2.45 -26.59
N LYS A 193 -1.54 1.59 -25.57
CA LYS A 193 -2.58 1.66 -24.55
C LYS A 193 -2.42 2.84 -23.59
N ILE A 194 -1.19 3.24 -23.29
CA ILE A 194 -0.87 4.45 -22.51
C ILE A 194 -1.20 5.70 -23.33
N SER A 195 -0.76 5.78 -24.58
CA SER A 195 -1.03 6.93 -25.45
C SER A 195 -2.53 7.13 -25.72
N ALA A 196 -3.32 6.05 -25.73
CA ALA A 196 -4.77 6.14 -25.85
C ALA A 196 -5.45 6.64 -24.56
N ASN A 197 -4.86 6.37 -23.39
CA ASN A 197 -5.37 6.78 -22.09
C ASN A 197 -4.27 6.69 -21.02
N PHE A 198 -3.74 7.84 -20.61
CA PHE A 198 -2.68 7.91 -19.59
C PHE A 198 -3.13 7.36 -18.23
N SER A 199 -4.43 7.38 -17.92
CA SER A 199 -5.00 6.77 -16.71
C SER A 199 -5.09 5.24 -16.74
N ASN A 200 -4.56 4.59 -17.78
CA ASN A 200 -4.53 3.14 -17.87
C ASN A 200 -3.43 2.53 -16.98
N PHE A 201 -3.68 2.49 -15.67
CA PHE A 201 -2.77 1.89 -14.69
C PHE A 201 -2.36 0.45 -15.04
N SER A 202 -3.25 -0.34 -15.65
CA SER A 202 -2.94 -1.71 -16.04
C SER A 202 -1.85 -1.78 -17.12
N ALA A 203 -1.83 -0.83 -18.07
CA ALA A 203 -0.79 -0.74 -19.08
C ALA A 203 0.55 -0.33 -18.46
N TRP A 204 0.56 0.68 -17.57
CA TRP A 204 1.76 1.08 -16.82
C TRP A 204 2.31 -0.08 -15.98
N HIS A 205 1.44 -0.75 -15.22
CA HIS A 205 1.83 -1.90 -14.42
C HIS A 205 2.45 -3.01 -15.28
N TYR A 206 1.80 -3.39 -16.39
CA TYR A 206 2.34 -4.42 -17.25
C TYR A 206 3.69 -4.01 -17.87
N ARG A 207 3.85 -2.73 -18.23
CA ARG A 207 5.10 -2.18 -18.72
C ARG A 207 6.24 -2.33 -17.71
N THR A 208 6.01 -2.13 -16.41
CA THR A 208 7.06 -2.37 -15.38
C THR A 208 7.58 -3.81 -15.43
N LYS A 209 6.70 -4.80 -15.61
CA LYS A 209 7.06 -6.22 -15.69
C LYS A 209 7.77 -6.58 -16.99
N LEU A 210 7.36 -5.96 -18.11
CA LEU A 210 8.00 -6.16 -19.40
C LEU A 210 9.41 -5.55 -19.45
N LEU A 211 9.62 -4.39 -18.85
CA LEU A 211 10.94 -3.78 -18.74
C LEU A 211 11.88 -4.64 -17.87
N ALA A 212 11.38 -5.13 -16.72
CA ALA A 212 12.10 -6.10 -15.88
C ALA A 212 12.56 -7.32 -16.68
N LYS A 213 11.61 -7.94 -17.39
CA LYS A 213 11.87 -9.07 -18.27
C LYS A 213 12.87 -8.74 -19.39
N LEU A 214 12.77 -7.55 -19.99
CA LEU A 214 13.69 -7.12 -21.06
C LEU A 214 15.13 -7.01 -20.54
N TRP A 215 15.33 -6.44 -19.33
CA TRP A 215 16.66 -6.36 -18.74
C TRP A 215 17.25 -7.75 -18.51
N GLU A 216 16.46 -8.71 -18.05
CA GLU A 216 16.87 -10.10 -17.86
C GLU A 216 17.20 -10.79 -19.20
N GLU A 217 16.31 -10.70 -20.20
CA GLU A 217 16.48 -11.33 -21.52
C GLU A 217 17.71 -10.81 -22.29
N LYS A 218 18.09 -9.55 -22.08
CA LYS A 218 19.25 -8.91 -22.73
C LYS A 218 20.50 -8.88 -21.84
N GLU A 219 20.40 -9.40 -20.62
CA GLU A 219 21.47 -9.36 -19.61
C GLU A 219 21.99 -7.92 -19.33
N TRP A 220 21.07 -6.94 -19.36
CA TRP A 220 21.41 -5.54 -19.16
C TRP A 220 21.54 -5.18 -17.67
N GLY A 221 22.79 -5.12 -17.20
CA GLY A 221 23.13 -4.52 -15.92
C GLY A 221 22.74 -3.03 -15.83
N PRO A 222 22.70 -2.43 -14.62
CA PRO A 222 22.27 -1.05 -14.41
C PRO A 222 23.03 0.00 -15.24
N GLU A 223 24.30 -0.25 -15.55
CA GLU A 223 25.18 0.65 -16.29
C GLU A 223 25.20 0.39 -17.81
N ALA A 224 24.49 -0.64 -18.29
CA ALA A 224 24.43 -0.95 -19.71
C ALA A 224 23.82 0.24 -20.48
N LYS A 225 24.53 0.73 -21.50
CA LYS A 225 24.12 1.94 -22.25
C LYS A 225 22.70 1.81 -22.79
N GLU A 226 22.35 0.64 -23.32
CA GLU A 226 21.03 0.34 -23.86
C GLU A 226 19.92 0.42 -22.79
N ARG A 227 20.23 0.02 -21.56
CA ARG A 227 19.30 0.15 -20.43
C ARG A 227 19.16 1.61 -20.01
N VAL A 228 20.26 2.36 -19.92
CA VAL A 228 20.22 3.79 -19.60
C VAL A 228 19.40 4.55 -20.65
N ASP A 229 19.70 4.35 -21.94
CA ASP A 229 18.97 4.97 -23.05
C ASP A 229 17.47 4.61 -23.01
N ARG A 230 17.13 3.36 -22.63
CA ARG A 230 15.73 2.94 -22.46
C ARG A 230 15.08 3.62 -21.25
N VAL A 231 15.75 3.71 -20.12
CA VAL A 231 15.23 4.37 -18.91
C VAL A 231 14.97 5.85 -19.18
N GLU A 232 15.84 6.53 -19.94
CA GLU A 232 15.62 7.92 -20.37
C GLU A 232 14.38 8.07 -21.25
N GLN A 233 14.13 7.11 -22.16
CA GLN A 233 12.88 7.10 -22.94
C GLN A 233 11.63 6.90 -22.06
N GLU A 234 11.74 6.12 -20.98
CA GLU A 234 10.66 5.93 -20.03
C GLU A 234 10.41 7.19 -19.19
N PHE A 235 11.45 7.93 -18.82
CA PHE A 235 11.32 9.23 -18.17
C PHE A 235 10.59 10.23 -19.06
N GLU A 236 10.93 10.30 -20.35
CA GLU A 236 10.23 11.17 -21.30
C GLU A 236 8.76 10.76 -21.48
N LEU A 237 8.48 9.46 -21.58
CA LEU A 237 7.11 8.95 -21.70
C LEU A 237 6.25 9.33 -20.48
N VAL A 238 6.78 9.11 -19.27
CA VAL A 238 6.02 9.42 -18.05
C VAL A 238 5.93 10.92 -17.81
N LYS A 239 6.96 11.70 -18.20
CA LYS A 239 6.91 13.16 -18.20
C LYS A 239 5.76 13.66 -19.05
N GLN A 240 5.63 13.20 -20.30
CA GLN A 240 4.51 13.58 -21.17
C GLN A 240 3.15 13.24 -20.54
N ALA A 241 3.04 12.11 -19.85
CA ALA A 241 1.80 11.71 -19.18
C ALA A 241 1.46 12.63 -18.00
N VAL A 242 2.41 12.91 -17.09
CA VAL A 242 2.15 13.79 -15.92
C VAL A 242 1.89 15.24 -16.32
N TRP A 243 2.52 15.72 -17.40
CA TRP A 243 2.26 17.07 -17.94
C TRP A 243 0.91 17.14 -18.69
N SER A 244 0.41 16.03 -19.22
CA SER A 244 -0.89 15.99 -19.89
C SER A 244 -2.06 15.91 -18.89
N ASP A 245 -1.90 15.15 -17.82
CA ASP A 245 -2.88 15.08 -16.73
C ASP A 245 -2.15 14.94 -15.38
N PRO A 246 -1.82 16.05 -14.71
CA PRO A 246 -1.10 16.05 -13.43
C PRO A 246 -1.93 15.43 -12.30
N ASN A 247 -3.24 15.26 -12.47
CA ASN A 247 -4.11 14.66 -11.48
C ASN A 247 -4.20 13.13 -11.62
N ASP A 248 -3.69 12.56 -12.72
CA ASP A 248 -3.67 11.12 -12.91
C ASP A 248 -2.61 10.43 -12.07
N GLN A 249 -3.05 9.65 -11.09
CA GLN A 249 -2.15 8.93 -10.19
C GLN A 249 -1.27 7.86 -10.88
N SER A 250 -1.68 7.35 -12.04
CA SER A 250 -1.03 6.17 -12.64
C SER A 250 0.39 6.51 -13.11
N ALA A 251 0.53 7.66 -13.76
CA ALA A 251 1.82 8.16 -14.22
C ALA A 251 2.76 8.46 -13.04
N TRP A 252 2.27 9.07 -11.96
CA TRP A 252 3.07 9.34 -10.76
C TRP A 252 3.57 8.08 -10.06
N LEU A 253 2.74 7.04 -9.99
CA LEU A 253 3.16 5.75 -9.42
C LEU A 253 4.21 5.06 -10.30
N TYR A 254 4.09 5.15 -11.62
CA TYR A 254 5.08 4.65 -12.55
C TYR A 254 6.40 5.44 -12.47
N HIS A 255 6.31 6.77 -12.38
CA HIS A 255 7.45 7.67 -12.19
C HIS A 255 8.22 7.32 -10.93
N ARG A 256 7.52 7.10 -9.80
CA ARG A 256 8.15 6.69 -8.53
C ARG A 256 8.84 5.34 -8.63
N TRP A 257 8.25 4.38 -9.35
CA TRP A 257 8.91 3.10 -9.64
C TRP A 257 10.17 3.26 -10.50
N LEU A 258 10.12 4.15 -11.50
CA LEU A 258 11.23 4.39 -12.41
C LEU A 258 12.41 5.09 -11.72
N VAL A 259 12.14 6.02 -10.80
CA VAL A 259 13.17 6.65 -9.96
C VAL A 259 13.79 5.64 -8.99
N GLY A 260 12.97 4.80 -8.35
CA GLY A 260 13.45 3.80 -7.39
C GLY A 260 14.22 4.45 -6.22
N ASP A 261 15.41 3.92 -5.92
CA ASP A 261 16.34 4.49 -4.92
C ASP A 261 17.05 5.77 -5.43
N GLY A 262 17.02 6.00 -6.74
CA GLY A 262 17.56 7.20 -7.38
C GLY A 262 19.07 7.39 -7.26
N THR A 263 19.54 8.48 -7.87
CA THR A 263 20.87 9.05 -7.65
C THR A 263 20.72 10.56 -7.53
N VAL A 264 21.67 11.25 -6.90
CA VAL A 264 21.61 12.72 -6.75
C VAL A 264 21.30 13.43 -8.08
N PRO A 265 21.95 13.12 -9.22
CA PRO A 265 21.63 13.77 -10.49
C PRO A 265 20.20 13.52 -10.99
N ILE A 266 19.72 12.26 -10.90
CA ILE A 266 18.37 11.91 -11.35
C ILE A 266 17.33 12.59 -10.48
N VAL A 267 17.46 12.49 -9.15
CA VAL A 267 16.49 13.05 -8.21
C VAL A 267 16.42 14.57 -8.34
N ARG A 268 17.56 15.27 -8.53
CA ARG A 268 17.57 16.71 -8.80
C ARG A 268 16.85 17.06 -10.10
N ARG A 269 17.11 16.33 -11.19
CA ARG A 269 16.45 16.56 -12.48
C ARG A 269 14.94 16.40 -12.36
N GLU A 270 14.48 15.34 -11.69
CA GLU A 270 13.05 15.08 -11.51
C GLU A 270 12.39 16.11 -10.57
N ILE A 271 13.06 16.54 -9.49
CA ILE A 271 12.56 17.63 -8.64
C ILE A 271 12.32 18.89 -9.47
N ALA A 272 13.33 19.33 -10.24
CA ALA A 272 13.21 20.54 -11.07
C ALA A 272 12.04 20.44 -12.07
N GLY A 273 11.89 19.31 -12.75
CA GLY A 273 10.81 19.11 -13.70
C GLY A 273 9.40 19.08 -13.07
N ILE A 274 9.28 18.65 -11.80
CA ILE A 274 8.00 18.67 -11.07
C ILE A 274 7.74 20.05 -10.46
N GLU A 275 8.77 20.80 -10.07
CA GLU A 275 8.63 22.20 -9.64
C GLU A 275 8.10 23.07 -10.78
N GLU A 276 8.62 22.91 -12.00
CA GLU A 276 8.08 23.58 -13.21
C GLU A 276 6.59 23.25 -13.42
N LEU A 277 6.18 21.99 -13.21
CA LEU A 277 4.77 21.60 -13.34
C LEU A 277 3.91 22.16 -12.20
N LEU A 278 4.44 22.25 -10.98
CA LEU A 278 3.75 22.82 -9.83
C LEU A 278 3.53 24.33 -10.00
N GLU A 279 4.42 25.05 -10.67
CA GLU A 279 4.22 26.47 -10.99
C GLU A 279 2.97 26.69 -11.86
N GLU A 280 2.75 25.82 -12.85
CA GLU A 280 1.55 25.85 -13.71
C GLU A 280 0.30 25.32 -12.98
N GLU A 281 0.48 24.33 -12.09
CA GLU A 281 -0.60 23.61 -11.41
C GLU A 281 -0.42 23.64 -9.87
N PRO A 282 -0.57 24.81 -9.22
CA PRO A 282 -0.14 25.05 -7.83
C PRO A 282 -0.92 24.27 -6.77
N ASP A 283 -2.12 23.81 -7.11
CA ASP A 283 -2.96 22.98 -6.24
C ASP A 283 -2.89 21.49 -6.60
N SER A 284 -1.96 21.08 -7.49
CA SER A 284 -1.74 19.68 -7.83
C SER A 284 -1.20 18.91 -6.63
N ARG A 285 -2.10 18.16 -5.99
CA ARG A 285 -1.78 17.24 -4.90
C ARG A 285 -0.62 16.31 -5.27
N TRP A 286 -0.59 15.79 -6.50
CA TRP A 286 0.42 14.80 -6.89
C TRP A 286 1.78 15.42 -7.14
N CYS A 287 1.86 16.66 -7.63
CA CYS A 287 3.12 17.39 -7.70
C CYS A 287 3.69 17.61 -6.29
N LEU A 288 2.85 18.10 -5.37
CA LEU A 288 3.24 18.31 -3.98
C LEU A 288 3.67 17.00 -3.27
N ASP A 289 2.87 15.93 -3.35
CA ASP A 289 3.20 14.63 -2.72
C ASP A 289 4.48 14.02 -3.31
N SER A 290 4.70 14.18 -4.63
CA SER A 290 5.89 13.69 -5.30
C SER A 290 7.14 14.51 -4.94
N LEU A 291 7.03 15.84 -4.85
CA LEU A 291 8.14 16.70 -4.42
C LEU A 291 8.54 16.43 -2.98
N VAL A 292 7.59 16.27 -2.06
CA VAL A 292 7.88 15.88 -0.67
C VAL A 292 8.66 14.57 -0.65
N TYR A 293 8.21 13.57 -1.42
CA TYR A 293 8.89 12.28 -1.51
C TYR A 293 10.32 12.42 -2.08
N TYR A 294 10.50 13.11 -3.20
CA TYR A 294 11.81 13.21 -3.87
C TYR A 294 12.79 14.12 -3.16
N LYS A 295 12.34 15.23 -2.57
CA LYS A 295 13.18 16.08 -1.71
C LYS A 295 13.62 15.32 -0.46
N GLY A 296 12.72 14.53 0.15
CA GLY A 296 13.08 13.61 1.24
C GLY A 296 14.11 12.56 0.82
N LEU A 297 13.98 11.98 -0.38
CA LEU A 297 14.97 11.06 -0.94
C LEU A 297 16.32 11.75 -1.18
N LEU A 298 16.32 12.96 -1.74
CA LEU A 298 17.54 13.74 -1.98
C LEU A 298 18.27 14.05 -0.66
N VAL A 299 17.54 14.39 0.40
CA VAL A 299 18.12 14.59 1.74
C VAL A 299 18.88 13.35 2.22
N ARG A 300 18.32 12.14 2.02
CA ARG A 300 18.98 10.87 2.38
C ARG A 300 20.21 10.60 1.52
N LEU A 301 20.14 10.88 0.23
CA LEU A 301 21.27 10.69 -0.69
C LEU A 301 22.45 11.65 -0.40
N LEU A 302 22.16 12.86 0.09
CA LEU A 302 23.17 13.86 0.45
C LEU A 302 23.75 13.68 1.86
N GLU A 303 23.12 12.85 2.71
CA GLU A 303 23.53 12.67 4.11
C GLU A 303 24.96 12.16 4.29
N PRO A 304 25.46 11.18 3.50
CA PRO A 304 26.84 10.71 3.60
C PRO A 304 27.91 11.78 3.32
N GLU A 305 27.56 12.89 2.67
CA GLU A 305 28.49 13.99 2.36
C GLU A 305 28.71 14.94 3.56
N GLY A 306 27.97 14.75 4.66
CA GLY A 306 28.20 15.42 5.94
C GLY A 306 27.87 16.92 5.92
N GLU A 307 28.80 17.74 6.40
CA GLU A 307 28.61 19.19 6.58
C GLU A 307 28.53 19.95 5.25
N ALA A 308 29.18 19.43 4.20
CA ALA A 308 29.23 20.08 2.89
C ALA A 308 27.84 20.26 2.25
N THR A 309 26.92 19.33 2.53
CA THR A 309 25.54 19.33 2.01
C THR A 309 24.50 19.72 3.04
N ARG A 310 24.92 20.07 4.27
CA ARG A 310 24.00 20.32 5.39
C ARG A 310 23.01 21.45 5.08
N GLN A 311 23.52 22.59 4.60
CA GLN A 311 22.68 23.74 4.26
C GLN A 311 21.59 23.35 3.24
N GLU A 312 21.97 22.63 2.19
CA GLU A 312 21.02 22.18 1.18
C GLU A 312 19.98 21.20 1.75
N ARG A 313 20.42 20.24 2.58
CA ARG A 313 19.50 19.31 3.24
C ARG A 313 18.48 20.06 4.11
N ASP A 314 18.90 21.14 4.77
CA ASP A 314 18.02 21.96 5.58
C ASP A 314 17.01 22.74 4.73
N GLU A 315 17.44 23.33 3.61
CA GLU A 315 16.56 23.99 2.63
C GLU A 315 15.52 23.02 2.05
N LEU A 316 15.92 21.79 1.73
CA LEU A 316 15.01 20.75 1.24
C LEU A 316 13.96 20.35 2.30
N ASN A 317 14.36 20.20 3.56
CA ASN A 317 13.45 19.85 4.65
C ASN A 317 12.38 20.93 4.86
N VAL A 318 12.76 22.22 4.76
CA VAL A 318 11.82 23.36 4.81
C VAL A 318 10.78 23.24 3.71
N ALA A 319 11.25 23.09 2.48
CA ALA A 319 10.38 23.05 1.32
C ALA A 319 9.41 21.87 1.41
N CYS A 320 9.87 20.69 1.85
CA CYS A 320 9.00 19.53 2.09
C CYS A 320 7.82 19.88 2.99
N ALA A 321 8.05 20.70 3.99
CA ALA A 321 7.07 20.91 5.01
C ALA A 321 6.11 22.05 4.74
N GLU A 322 6.57 23.10 4.05
CA GLU A 322 5.67 24.06 3.41
C GLU A 322 4.71 23.33 2.45
N MET A 323 5.24 22.37 1.66
CA MET A 323 4.43 21.52 0.79
C MET A 323 3.47 20.60 1.56
N LEU A 324 3.89 20.02 2.69
CA LEU A 324 3.02 19.22 3.56
C LEU A 324 1.88 20.04 4.18
N ASP A 325 2.12 21.29 4.53
CA ASP A 325 1.06 22.19 5.01
C ASP A 325 0.07 22.51 3.89
N LYS A 326 0.56 22.82 2.67
CA LYS A 326 -0.30 22.99 1.49
C LYS A 326 -1.11 21.73 1.17
N LEU A 327 -0.52 20.54 1.29
CA LEU A 327 -1.21 19.25 1.08
C LEU A 327 -2.41 19.04 2.00
N LYS A 328 -2.41 19.59 3.22
CA LYS A 328 -3.56 19.51 4.14
C LYS A 328 -4.75 20.36 3.71
N GLU A 329 -4.49 21.37 2.88
CA GLU A 329 -5.51 22.23 2.28
C GLU A 329 -6.06 21.60 1.00
N VAL A 330 -5.16 21.14 0.10
CA VAL A 330 -5.56 20.61 -1.22
C VAL A 330 -6.03 19.15 -1.19
N ASP A 331 -5.63 18.36 -0.20
CA ASP A 331 -6.10 16.98 0.02
C ASP A 331 -6.54 16.73 1.48
N PRO A 332 -7.65 17.36 1.92
CA PRO A 332 -8.07 17.32 3.32
C PRO A 332 -8.43 15.91 3.80
N MET A 333 -8.81 15.00 2.89
CA MET A 333 -9.12 13.61 3.23
C MET A 333 -7.90 12.85 3.77
N ARG A 334 -6.67 13.31 3.50
CA ARG A 334 -5.42 12.70 3.98
C ARG A 334 -4.64 13.60 4.92
N ARG A 335 -5.27 14.63 5.49
CA ARG A 335 -4.65 15.55 6.46
C ARG A 335 -3.85 14.83 7.55
N ALA A 336 -4.45 13.82 8.18
CA ALA A 336 -3.77 13.04 9.23
C ALA A 336 -2.46 12.42 8.75
N ARG A 337 -2.45 11.83 7.53
CA ARG A 337 -1.23 11.28 6.92
C ARG A 337 -0.13 12.34 6.75
N TYR A 338 -0.48 13.57 6.40
CA TYR A 338 0.50 14.66 6.24
C TYR A 338 0.97 15.23 7.57
N GLU A 339 0.14 15.16 8.61
CA GLU A 339 0.50 15.54 9.99
C GLU A 339 1.45 14.52 10.63
N ASP A 340 1.35 13.24 10.26
CA ASP A 340 2.26 12.20 10.74
C ASP A 340 3.70 12.37 10.22
N LEU A 341 3.91 13.11 9.13
CA LEU A 341 5.24 13.36 8.52
C LEU A 341 6.01 14.53 9.20
N ARG A 342 6.14 14.54 10.54
CA ARG A 342 6.68 15.66 11.37
C ARG A 342 7.90 15.29 12.25
N LEU A 343 8.54 16.32 12.84
CA LEU A 343 9.61 16.16 13.85
C LEU A 343 9.04 15.97 15.27
N ALA A 344 9.82 15.30 16.12
CA ALA A 344 9.58 15.17 17.55
C ALA A 344 10.85 15.45 18.37
N LEU A 345 10.69 16.00 19.58
CA LEU A 345 11.73 16.08 20.58
C LEU A 345 11.60 14.94 21.57
N TRP A 346 12.67 14.17 21.73
CA TRP A 346 12.71 13.03 22.63
C TRP A 346 13.75 13.23 23.72
N LEU A 347 13.49 12.61 24.87
CA LEU A 347 14.39 12.47 26.00
C LEU A 347 14.78 11.00 26.12
N ALA A 348 16.03 10.67 25.83
CA ALA A 348 16.54 9.30 25.87
C ALA A 348 17.49 9.09 27.07
N PRO A 349 17.61 7.87 27.61
CA PRO A 349 18.56 7.57 28.68
C PRO A 349 20.00 7.87 28.26
N SER A 350 20.71 8.63 29.09
CA SER A 350 22.12 8.95 28.86
C SER A 350 23.08 7.98 29.53
N ASP A 351 22.60 7.22 30.51
CA ASP A 351 23.38 6.14 31.13
C ASP A 351 23.32 4.87 30.24
N PRO A 352 24.48 4.29 29.86
CA PRO A 352 24.52 3.09 29.02
C PRO A 352 23.82 1.87 29.63
N SER A 353 23.84 1.71 30.95
CA SER A 353 23.17 0.57 31.61
C SER A 353 21.65 0.72 31.54
N THR A 354 21.13 1.91 31.87
CA THR A 354 19.69 2.19 31.74
C THR A 354 19.22 2.09 30.29
N SER A 355 20.01 2.59 29.32
CA SER A 355 19.70 2.48 27.89
C SER A 355 19.64 1.02 27.42
N SER A 356 20.64 0.22 27.80
CA SER A 356 20.71 -1.20 27.45
C SER A 356 19.58 -2.01 28.08
N ASP A 357 19.30 -1.80 29.37
CA ASP A 357 18.28 -2.58 30.09
C ASP A 357 16.87 -2.28 29.57
N LEU A 358 16.53 -0.99 29.43
CA LEU A 358 15.23 -0.57 28.92
C LEU A 358 15.07 -0.92 27.43
N GLY A 359 16.10 -0.72 26.62
CA GLY A 359 16.10 -1.10 25.21
C GLY A 359 15.94 -2.60 25.03
N GLY A 360 16.63 -3.41 25.84
CA GLY A 360 16.46 -4.87 25.85
C GLY A 360 15.04 -5.29 26.18
N LEU A 361 14.38 -4.62 27.14
CA LEU A 361 12.99 -4.92 27.48
C LEU A 361 12.03 -4.62 26.33
N ILE A 362 12.20 -3.48 25.67
CA ILE A 362 11.40 -3.07 24.50
C ILE A 362 11.60 -4.07 23.36
N ASP A 363 12.84 -4.48 23.09
CA ASP A 363 13.17 -5.47 22.06
C ASP A 363 12.57 -6.85 22.37
N ASP A 364 12.63 -7.29 23.62
CA ASP A 364 12.03 -8.55 24.07
C ASP A 364 10.50 -8.53 23.88
N LEU A 365 9.85 -7.43 24.26
CA LEU A 365 8.41 -7.25 24.06
C LEU A 365 8.04 -7.19 22.57
N ALA A 366 8.79 -6.44 21.77
CA ALA A 366 8.59 -6.33 20.33
C ALA A 366 8.68 -7.69 19.65
N LYS A 367 9.68 -8.49 20.01
CA LYS A 367 9.88 -9.85 19.47
C LYS A 367 8.82 -10.84 19.95
N ARG A 368 8.47 -10.84 21.24
CA ARG A 368 7.49 -11.78 21.82
C ARG A 368 6.09 -11.54 21.28
N HIS A 369 5.78 -10.29 20.92
CA HIS A 369 4.41 -9.86 20.64
C HIS A 369 4.20 -9.30 19.25
N ASP A 370 5.18 -9.36 18.36
CA ASP A 370 5.10 -8.80 16.99
C ASP A 370 4.69 -7.32 17.01
N CYS A 371 5.43 -6.53 17.78
CA CYS A 371 5.29 -5.07 17.84
C CYS A 371 6.49 -4.40 17.14
N PRO A 372 6.35 -3.14 16.70
CA PRO A 372 7.48 -2.40 16.15
C PRO A 372 8.63 -2.24 17.15
N ARG A 373 9.87 -2.20 16.63
CA ARG A 373 11.07 -1.94 17.44
C ARG A 373 11.41 -0.44 17.47
N PHE A 374 11.88 0.05 18.61
CA PHE A 374 12.31 1.44 18.81
C PHE A 374 13.19 1.55 20.06
N GLY A 375 14.01 2.61 20.15
CA GLY A 375 14.85 2.88 21.33
C GLY A 375 14.06 3.48 22.51
N PRO A 376 14.51 3.33 23.77
CA PRO A 376 13.83 3.89 24.92
C PRO A 376 13.84 5.44 24.89
N HIS A 377 12.66 6.05 24.92
CA HIS A 377 12.52 7.51 24.90
C HIS A 377 11.22 7.99 25.57
N VAL A 378 11.24 9.23 26.05
CA VAL A 378 10.05 9.99 26.45
C VAL A 378 9.87 11.14 25.47
N THR A 379 8.68 11.29 24.89
CA THR A 379 8.40 12.43 24.00
C THR A 379 8.28 13.71 24.83
N LEU A 380 9.18 14.68 24.61
CA LEU A 380 9.12 16.02 25.19
C LEU A 380 8.15 16.92 24.44
N LEU A 381 8.18 16.87 23.10
CA LEU A 381 7.33 17.65 22.21
C LEU A 381 7.15 16.89 20.90
N SER A 382 5.96 16.92 20.32
CA SER A 382 5.68 16.32 19.01
C SER A 382 4.87 17.30 18.16
N GLY A 383 4.78 17.01 16.86
CA GLY A 383 4.05 17.86 15.94
C GLY A 383 4.77 19.17 15.61
N ILE A 384 6.10 19.20 15.78
CA ILE A 384 6.91 20.33 15.33
C ILE A 384 6.84 20.35 13.81
N PRO A 385 6.32 21.45 13.21
CA PRO A 385 6.29 21.58 11.76
C PRO A 385 7.71 21.45 11.22
N THR A 386 7.89 20.60 10.22
CA THR A 386 9.13 20.52 9.45
C THR A 386 9.36 21.79 8.61
N SER A 387 8.43 22.77 8.63
CA SER A 387 8.41 23.98 7.79
C SER A 387 9.38 25.05 8.23
N SER A 388 10.02 24.86 9.38
CA SER A 388 11.22 25.59 9.75
C SER A 388 12.46 24.72 9.49
N PRO A 389 13.54 25.27 8.92
CA PRO A 389 14.74 24.48 8.68
C PRO A 389 15.30 23.96 10.01
N LEU A 390 16.03 22.84 9.96
CA LEU A 390 16.57 22.25 11.19
C LEU A 390 17.50 23.22 11.96
N PRO A 391 18.34 24.07 11.33
CA PRO A 391 19.19 25.01 12.07
C PRO A 391 18.43 26.09 12.85
N PRO A 392 17.38 26.76 12.32
CA PRO A 392 16.55 27.63 13.14
C PRO A 392 15.80 26.91 14.26
N ILE A 393 15.31 25.69 14.03
CA ILE A 393 14.71 24.86 15.07
C ILE A 393 15.74 24.57 16.17
N LEU A 394 16.95 24.18 15.78
CA LEU A 394 18.07 23.90 16.69
C LEU A 394 18.46 25.14 17.47
N ALA A 395 18.65 26.30 16.83
CA ALA A 395 19.03 27.54 17.51
C ALA A 395 17.97 27.97 18.53
N ARG A 396 16.68 27.85 18.17
CA ARG A 396 15.56 28.13 19.10
C ARG A 396 15.52 27.13 20.25
N LEU A 397 15.77 25.85 19.97
CA LEU A 397 15.86 24.80 20.99
C LEU A 397 17.06 25.03 21.92
N GLU A 398 18.24 25.32 21.39
CA GLU A 398 19.45 25.67 22.15
C GLU A 398 19.22 26.87 23.06
N GLN A 399 18.59 27.92 22.55
CA GLN A 399 18.24 29.10 23.34
C GLN A 399 17.24 28.75 24.46
N ALA A 400 16.23 27.94 24.16
CA ALA A 400 15.24 27.49 25.14
C ALA A 400 15.88 26.64 26.25
N VAL A 401 16.71 25.67 25.87
CA VAL A 401 17.44 24.80 26.81
C VAL A 401 18.44 25.63 27.64
N GLN A 402 19.14 26.58 27.03
CA GLN A 402 20.06 27.46 27.75
C GLN A 402 19.34 28.36 28.76
N SER A 403 18.16 28.88 28.39
CA SER A 403 17.31 29.68 29.30
C SER A 403 16.76 28.82 30.44
N TRP A 404 16.42 27.57 30.15
CA TRP A 404 15.98 26.61 31.16
C TRP A 404 17.09 26.28 32.17
N ARG A 405 18.33 26.08 31.71
CA ARG A 405 19.52 25.88 32.58
C ARG A 405 19.75 27.06 33.53
N THR A 406 19.73 28.29 33.01
CA THR A 406 20.01 29.50 33.81
C THR A 406 18.91 29.76 34.86
N ALA A 407 17.71 29.22 34.67
CA ALA A 407 16.61 29.24 35.64
C ALA A 407 16.77 28.24 36.81
N SER A 408 18.00 27.87 37.18
CA SER A 408 18.36 26.96 38.29
C SER A 408 18.06 25.47 38.09
N HIS A 409 18.05 24.99 36.84
CA HIS A 409 17.97 23.56 36.54
C HIS A 409 19.36 23.01 36.21
N ALA A 410 19.67 21.80 36.70
CA ALA A 410 20.95 21.14 36.45
C ALA A 410 20.76 19.85 35.66
N ALA A 411 21.65 19.61 34.70
CA ALA A 411 21.78 18.32 34.04
C ALA A 411 22.56 17.31 34.90
N PRO A 412 22.30 16.01 34.75
CA PRO A 412 21.25 15.42 33.90
C PRO A 412 19.85 15.59 34.52
N LEU A 413 18.84 15.78 33.66
CA LEU A 413 17.44 15.76 34.05
C LEU A 413 17.06 14.34 34.48
N LYS A 414 16.54 14.19 35.71
CA LYS A 414 16.15 12.90 36.27
C LYS A 414 14.66 12.67 36.12
N LEU A 415 14.29 11.76 35.22
CA LEU A 415 12.90 11.36 34.99
C LEU A 415 12.60 10.14 35.85
N ARG A 416 11.54 10.18 36.66
CA ARG A 416 11.19 9.08 37.58
C ARG A 416 9.98 8.30 37.11
N PHE A 417 10.08 6.97 37.15
CA PHE A 417 8.94 6.10 36.85
C PHE A 417 7.97 6.08 38.03
N THR A 418 6.68 6.02 37.72
CA THR A 418 5.61 6.02 38.73
C THR A 418 4.81 4.72 38.70
N ARG A 419 4.23 4.40 37.54
CA ARG A 419 3.44 3.19 37.34
C ARG A 419 3.39 2.80 35.86
N LEU A 420 2.99 1.56 35.58
CA LEU A 420 2.60 1.15 34.24
C LEU A 420 1.22 1.70 33.86
N GLY A 421 1.00 1.92 32.57
CA GLY A 421 -0.24 2.38 32.00
C GLY A 421 -0.48 1.83 30.59
N SER A 422 -1.73 1.93 30.17
CA SER A 422 -2.17 1.55 28.82
C SER A 422 -3.36 2.40 28.40
N LYS A 423 -3.42 2.73 27.11
CA LYS A 423 -4.60 3.28 26.44
C LYS A 423 -5.11 2.35 25.33
N ALA A 424 -4.87 1.05 25.46
CA ALA A 424 -5.32 0.05 24.50
C ALA A 424 -6.84 0.10 24.26
N GLU A 425 -7.63 0.30 25.32
CA GLU A 425 -9.11 0.45 25.24
C GLU A 425 -9.54 1.68 24.43
N GLN A 426 -8.67 2.69 24.31
CA GLN A 426 -8.91 3.91 23.53
C GLN A 426 -8.35 3.80 22.10
N GLY A 427 -7.73 2.67 21.74
CA GLY A 427 -7.15 2.44 20.42
C GLY A 427 -5.91 3.29 20.11
N VAL A 428 -5.21 3.81 21.12
CA VAL A 428 -4.07 4.73 20.92
C VAL A 428 -2.77 3.94 20.74
N PHE A 429 -2.33 3.81 19.47
CA PHE A 429 -1.20 2.96 19.07
C PHE A 429 0.11 3.21 19.82
N PHE A 430 0.54 4.47 19.95
CA PHE A 430 1.80 4.83 20.61
C PHE A 430 1.72 4.81 22.14
N GLN A 431 0.51 4.70 22.70
CA GLN A 431 0.25 4.65 24.14
C GLN A 431 -0.34 3.29 24.52
N TYR A 432 0.09 2.24 23.82
CA TYR A 432 -0.39 0.89 24.01
C TYR A 432 0.05 0.29 25.35
N LEU A 433 1.35 0.29 25.63
CA LEU A 433 1.92 -0.10 26.92
C LEU A 433 3.08 0.83 27.24
N PHE A 434 3.04 1.48 28.40
CA PHE A 434 4.01 2.50 28.78
C PHE A 434 4.21 2.59 30.29
N ALA A 435 5.31 3.20 30.70
CA ALA A 435 5.56 3.62 32.06
C ALA A 435 5.34 5.13 32.21
N HIS A 436 4.50 5.53 33.15
CA HIS A 436 4.27 6.94 33.47
C HIS A 436 5.53 7.55 34.10
N ILE A 437 5.85 8.76 33.64
CA ILE A 437 6.91 9.59 34.21
C ILE A 437 6.27 10.62 35.14
N ARG A 438 6.92 10.90 36.26
CA ARG A 438 6.51 12.01 37.12
C ARG A 438 6.69 13.34 36.37
N ALA A 439 5.62 14.10 36.23
CA ALA A 439 5.63 15.46 35.69
C ALA A 439 6.14 16.46 36.76
N ASP A 440 7.43 16.43 37.06
CA ASP A 440 8.04 17.33 38.03
C ASP A 440 8.35 18.72 37.46
N ALA A 441 8.67 19.67 38.34
CA ALA A 441 8.89 21.06 37.94
C ALA A 441 10.00 21.23 36.87
N PRO A 442 11.16 20.54 36.96
CA PRO A 442 12.18 20.58 35.90
C PRO A 442 11.70 20.11 34.52
N LEU A 443 10.97 18.99 34.44
CA LEU A 443 10.46 18.49 33.17
C LEU A 443 9.39 19.41 32.59
N LEU A 444 8.47 19.88 33.43
CA LEU A 444 7.38 20.77 33.01
C LEU A 444 7.91 22.14 32.54
N SER A 445 8.91 22.69 33.23
CA SER A 445 9.54 23.95 32.82
C SER A 445 10.32 23.80 31.51
N LEU A 446 11.01 22.67 31.30
CA LEU A 446 11.67 22.37 30.02
C LEU A 446 10.66 22.27 28.89
N ARG A 447 9.57 21.52 29.10
CA ARG A 447 8.48 21.40 28.12
C ARG A 447 7.89 22.76 27.79
N SER A 448 7.60 23.58 28.79
CA SER A 448 7.07 24.93 28.59
C SER A 448 8.01 25.76 27.72
N ALA A 449 9.31 25.77 28.05
CA ALA A 449 10.31 26.51 27.30
C ALA A 449 10.41 26.06 25.84
N VAL A 450 10.43 24.75 25.56
CA VAL A 450 10.52 24.27 24.17
C VAL A 450 9.21 24.44 23.40
N ARG A 451 8.05 24.37 24.06
CA ARG A 451 6.74 24.63 23.43
C ARG A 451 6.63 26.08 22.97
N GLU A 452 6.93 27.01 23.87
CA GLU A 452 6.96 28.43 23.55
C GLU A 452 7.99 28.73 22.45
N ALA A 453 9.14 28.05 22.52
CA ALA A 453 10.20 28.25 21.56
C ALA A 453 9.95 27.62 20.19
N LEU A 454 9.12 26.59 20.01
CA LEU A 454 9.05 25.83 18.75
C LEU A 454 7.65 25.65 18.16
N LEU A 455 6.58 25.87 18.92
CA LEU A 455 5.22 25.81 18.39
C LEU A 455 4.74 27.19 17.90
N PRO A 456 3.81 27.24 16.94
CA PRO A 456 3.08 28.48 16.61
C PRO A 456 2.36 29.05 17.83
N GLU A 457 2.20 30.37 17.87
CA GLU A 457 1.64 31.12 19.02
C GLU A 457 0.25 30.58 19.44
N GLU A 458 -0.60 30.25 18.47
CA GLU A 458 -1.94 29.68 18.72
C GLU A 458 -1.92 28.28 19.36
N ALA A 459 -0.87 27.49 19.09
CA ALA A 459 -0.68 26.16 19.67
C ALA A 459 0.02 26.24 21.05
N ALA A 460 0.85 27.26 21.26
CA ALA A 460 1.50 27.53 22.55
C ALA A 460 0.50 27.98 23.63
N VAL A 461 -0.56 28.71 23.25
CA VAL A 461 -1.58 29.26 24.18
C VAL A 461 -2.63 28.22 24.62
N LYS A 462 -2.74 27.07 23.94
CA LYS A 462 -3.68 26.00 24.34
C LYS A 462 -3.22 25.30 25.63
N ALA A 463 -4.20 24.88 26.43
CA ALA A 463 -3.95 24.08 27.63
C ALA A 463 -3.10 22.83 27.29
N ASP A 464 -2.01 22.65 28.04
CA ASP A 464 -1.06 21.57 27.81
C ASP A 464 -1.48 20.31 28.57
N ASP A 465 -1.99 19.31 27.85
CA ASP A 465 -2.44 18.02 28.38
C ASP A 465 -1.29 17.02 28.55
N TYR A 466 -0.09 17.53 28.86
CA TYR A 466 1.13 16.73 28.86
C TYR A 466 1.10 15.57 29.84
N MET A 467 1.22 14.36 29.29
CA MET A 467 1.36 13.13 30.04
C MET A 467 2.69 12.47 29.67
N PRO A 468 3.79 12.76 30.38
CA PRO A 468 5.08 12.18 30.07
C PRO A 468 5.07 10.67 30.37
N HIS A 469 5.54 9.88 29.42
CA HIS A 469 5.58 8.43 29.52
C HIS A 469 6.73 7.88 28.67
N LEU A 470 7.31 6.77 29.13
CA LEU A 470 8.23 5.93 28.37
C LEU A 470 7.42 4.79 27.75
N SER A 471 7.36 4.74 26.44
CA SER A 471 6.69 3.63 25.74
C SER A 471 7.50 2.34 25.87
N LEU A 472 6.81 1.25 26.21
CA LEU A 472 7.39 -0.10 26.34
C LEU A 472 6.99 -1.00 25.18
N ALA A 473 5.82 -0.77 24.60
CA ALA A 473 5.39 -1.38 23.34
C ALA A 473 4.37 -0.48 22.61
N TYR A 474 4.42 -0.50 21.29
CA TYR A 474 3.40 0.08 20.41
C TYR A 474 2.45 -0.99 19.89
N GLY A 475 1.17 -0.66 19.72
CA GLY A 475 0.22 -1.63 19.21
C GLY A 475 -1.24 -1.36 19.55
N VAL A 476 -2.04 -2.38 19.36
CA VAL A 476 -3.45 -2.45 19.75
C VAL A 476 -3.73 -3.82 20.34
N ASP A 477 -4.79 -3.93 21.13
CA ASP A 477 -5.22 -5.23 21.65
C ASP A 477 -5.69 -6.14 20.51
N THR A 478 -5.31 -7.41 20.61
CA THR A 478 -5.76 -8.49 19.73
C THR A 478 -6.34 -9.61 20.62
N PRO A 479 -7.05 -10.59 20.06
CA PRO A 479 -7.54 -11.74 20.83
C PRO A 479 -6.45 -12.46 21.64
N ASP A 480 -5.22 -12.47 21.12
CA ASP A 480 -4.08 -13.18 21.70
C ASP A 480 -3.13 -12.26 22.50
N ARG A 481 -3.33 -10.94 22.44
CA ARG A 481 -2.44 -9.95 23.07
C ARG A 481 -3.25 -8.81 23.68
N GLN A 482 -3.31 -8.79 25.01
CA GLN A 482 -3.98 -7.72 25.75
C GLN A 482 -2.99 -6.96 26.64
N ALA A 483 -3.00 -5.63 26.59
CA ALA A 483 -2.09 -4.79 27.36
C ALA A 483 -2.20 -5.04 28.87
N ALA A 484 -3.42 -5.30 29.37
CA ALA A 484 -3.66 -5.65 30.77
C ALA A 484 -2.94 -6.95 31.20
N SER A 485 -2.87 -7.94 30.31
CA SER A 485 -2.16 -9.19 30.56
C SER A 485 -0.64 -9.00 30.48
N LEU A 486 -0.16 -8.17 29.56
CA LEU A 486 1.26 -7.81 29.47
C LEU A 486 1.75 -7.09 30.72
N MET A 487 0.99 -6.12 31.24
CA MET A 487 1.33 -5.41 32.48
C MET A 487 1.48 -6.36 33.67
N ARG A 488 0.60 -7.37 33.79
CA ARG A 488 0.70 -8.40 34.85
C ARG A 488 1.94 -9.27 34.67
N SER A 489 2.19 -9.75 33.44
CA SER A 489 3.36 -10.57 33.12
C SER A 489 4.67 -9.84 33.43
N LEU A 490 4.78 -8.54 33.15
CA LEU A 490 5.96 -7.75 33.49
C LEU A 490 6.22 -7.70 35.01
N VAL A 491 5.18 -7.67 35.83
CA VAL A 491 5.32 -7.71 37.30
C VAL A 491 5.68 -9.10 37.78
N ASP A 492 4.99 -10.13 37.26
CA ASP A 492 5.20 -11.54 37.62
C ASP A 492 6.61 -12.03 37.22
N GLU A 493 7.14 -11.56 36.09
CA GLU A 493 8.49 -11.84 35.58
C GLU A 493 9.58 -11.06 36.35
N GLY A 494 9.18 -10.12 37.23
CA GLY A 494 10.10 -9.28 38.00
C GLY A 494 10.78 -8.19 37.17
N GLU A 495 10.35 -7.99 35.92
CA GLU A 495 10.79 -6.91 35.02
C GLU A 495 10.35 -5.55 35.54
N VAL A 496 9.21 -5.49 36.24
CA VAL A 496 8.71 -4.28 36.90
C VAL A 496 8.42 -4.56 38.38
N ARG A 497 8.99 -3.75 39.27
CA ARG A 497 8.72 -3.80 40.72
C ARG A 497 7.98 -2.56 41.16
N VAL A 498 6.83 -2.74 41.80
CA VAL A 498 6.07 -1.62 42.40
C VAL A 498 6.62 -1.38 43.82
N LEU A 499 7.02 -0.15 44.12
CA LEU A 499 7.55 0.24 45.42
C LEU A 499 6.42 0.79 46.30
N GLU A 500 6.24 0.23 47.51
CA GLU A 500 5.15 0.61 48.43
C GLU A 500 5.33 2.01 49.08
N GLN A 501 4.19 2.61 49.46
CA GLN A 501 4.06 3.98 49.98
C GLN A 501 4.78 4.21 51.32
N THR A 502 5.45 5.35 51.46
CA THR A 502 5.70 5.95 52.78
C THR A 502 4.52 6.88 53.12
N VAL A 503 3.83 6.58 54.23
CA VAL A 503 2.68 7.34 54.75
C VAL A 503 3.05 8.81 54.89
N GLY A 504 2.45 9.69 54.07
CA GLY A 504 2.53 11.14 54.26
C GLY A 504 2.39 12.01 53.01
N GLN A 505 2.90 11.60 51.84
CA GLN A 505 2.75 12.34 50.58
C GLN A 505 2.76 11.34 49.40
N GLY A 506 1.57 11.05 48.88
CA GLY A 506 1.33 9.93 47.96
C GLY A 506 1.79 10.16 46.53
N GLU A 507 2.84 9.46 46.13
CA GLU A 507 3.15 9.19 44.71
C GLU A 507 3.55 7.72 44.57
N GLU A 508 2.89 7.01 43.64
CA GLU A 508 3.26 5.65 43.24
C GLU A 508 4.63 5.67 42.57
N ARG A 509 5.48 4.68 42.87
CA ARG A 509 6.80 4.51 42.25
C ARG A 509 6.96 3.08 41.76
N CYS A 510 7.65 2.92 40.65
CA CYS A 510 8.06 1.61 40.17
C CYS A 510 9.51 1.62 39.69
N GLU A 511 10.12 0.44 39.71
CA GLU A 511 11.40 0.16 39.06
C GLU A 511 11.15 -0.71 37.84
N ILE A 512 11.86 -0.42 36.75
CA ILE A 512 11.84 -1.23 35.52
C ILE A 512 13.27 -1.73 35.32
N ARG A 513 13.45 -3.05 35.34
CA ARG A 513 14.78 -3.70 35.34
C ARG A 513 15.75 -3.12 36.37
N GLY A 514 15.23 -2.76 37.55
CA GLY A 514 16.02 -2.20 38.65
C GLY A 514 16.32 -0.71 38.55
N HIS A 515 15.79 -0.01 37.54
CA HIS A 515 15.90 1.46 37.41
C HIS A 515 14.60 2.12 37.86
N ASP A 516 14.66 3.05 38.82
CA ASP A 516 13.51 3.85 39.30
C ASP A 516 13.19 5.07 38.39
N GLY A 517 13.94 5.19 37.30
CA GLY A 517 13.87 6.31 36.38
C GLY A 517 14.98 6.27 35.33
N MET A 518 15.20 7.39 34.65
CA MET A 518 16.30 7.58 33.71
C MET A 518 16.90 8.99 33.83
N ALA A 519 18.22 9.08 33.67
CA ALA A 519 18.94 10.34 33.55
C ALA A 519 19.05 10.74 32.09
N VAL A 520 18.79 12.02 31.81
CA VAL A 520 18.79 12.59 30.46
C VAL A 520 19.73 13.78 30.40
N SER A 521 20.67 13.77 29.46
CA SER A 521 21.72 14.76 29.28
C SER A 521 21.55 15.59 28.00
N GLU A 522 20.55 15.28 27.17
CA GLU A 522 20.27 15.99 25.93
C GLU A 522 18.80 15.89 25.54
N VAL A 523 18.32 16.89 24.79
CA VAL A 523 17.07 16.85 24.04
C VAL A 523 17.40 16.43 22.62
N GLN A 524 16.87 15.30 22.19
CA GLN A 524 17.08 14.74 20.86
C GLN A 524 16.00 15.22 19.89
N ILE A 525 16.36 15.56 18.67
CA ILE A 525 15.43 15.86 17.57
C ILE A 525 15.34 14.62 16.68
N TRP A 526 14.14 14.07 16.55
CA TRP A 526 13.85 12.89 15.75
C TRP A 526 12.93 13.23 14.58
N ARG A 527 13.25 12.64 13.43
CA ARG A 527 12.36 12.60 12.28
C ARG A 527 11.54 11.31 12.35
N CYS A 528 10.23 11.46 12.54
CA CYS A 528 9.32 10.34 12.73
C CYS A 528 8.58 9.99 11.42
N GLU A 529 9.32 9.84 10.32
CA GLU A 529 8.76 9.43 9.03
C GLU A 529 8.70 7.90 8.92
N GLY A 530 7.59 7.37 8.40
CA GLY A 530 7.48 5.94 8.12
C GLY A 530 7.25 5.08 9.37
N ARG A 531 7.76 3.85 9.35
CA ARG A 531 7.59 2.91 10.47
C ARG A 531 8.50 3.30 11.65
N PRO A 532 8.18 2.95 12.91
CA PRO A 532 9.02 3.27 14.06
C PRO A 532 10.49 2.86 13.92
N GLU A 533 10.77 1.78 13.19
CA GLU A 533 12.11 1.27 12.90
C GLU A 533 12.91 2.16 11.93
N GLU A 534 12.23 3.01 11.18
CA GLU A 534 12.81 3.92 10.17
C GLU A 534 13.05 5.32 10.73
N TRP A 535 12.63 5.58 11.97
CA TRP A 535 12.82 6.87 12.63
C TRP A 535 14.30 7.16 12.85
N ALA A 536 14.70 8.42 12.64
CA ALA A 536 16.09 8.82 12.68
C ALA A 536 16.32 10.00 13.61
N LEU A 537 17.38 9.92 14.42
CA LEU A 537 17.94 11.03 15.18
C LEU A 537 18.61 11.99 14.19
N VAL A 538 18.13 13.23 14.10
CA VAL A 538 18.67 14.22 13.15
C VAL A 538 19.58 15.26 13.81
N ALA A 539 19.41 15.50 15.11
CA ALA A 539 20.29 16.35 15.92
C ALA A 539 20.01 16.16 17.42
N SER A 540 20.87 16.69 18.29
CA SER A 540 20.60 16.78 19.72
C SER A 540 21.15 18.08 20.32
N VAL A 541 20.54 18.52 21.42
CA VAL A 541 20.91 19.71 22.18
C VAL A 541 21.20 19.27 23.62
N PRO A 542 22.43 19.42 24.13
CA PRO A 542 22.75 19.05 25.51
C PRO A 542 21.89 19.82 26.51
N LEU A 543 21.44 19.15 27.59
CA LEU A 543 20.65 19.70 28.71
C LEU A 543 21.48 20.39 29.78
#